data_AF-A0A822EHE4-F1
#
_entry.id   AF-A0A822EHE4-F1
#
_cell.length_a   1.000
_cell.length_b   1.000
_cell.length_c   1.000
_cell.angle_alpha   90.00
_cell.angle_beta   90.00
_cell.angle_gamma   90.00
#
_symmetry.space_group_name_H-M   'P 1'
#
loop_
_entity.id
_entity.type
_entity.pdbx_description
1 polymer ?
#
loop_
_entity_poly.entity_id
_entity_poly.type
_entity_poly.pdbx_seq_one_letter_code
_entity_poly.pdbx_strand_id
1 'polypeptide(L)'
;VNVITCLDLIIRRSKLASDDFYKKTLKQPIAIKEKKVKNVITNELGTKMGRIHMEKQDFNQLQTRKMKGLKRNLIIDNEQTLGKRKKIDSIN
;
A
#
# COMPACT_ATOMS: atom_id res chain seq x y z
N VAL A 1 -20.69 56.98 -26.69
CA VAL A 1 -22.06 56.43 -26.54
C VAL A 1 -21.96 55.18 -25.68
N ASN A 2 -22.22 55.29 -24.37
CA ASN A 2 -22.21 54.14 -23.46
C ASN A 2 -23.60 53.52 -23.50
N VAL A 3 -23.73 52.39 -24.21
CA VAL A 3 -24.91 51.53 -24.16
C VAL A 3 -24.58 50.37 -23.22
N ILE A 4 -25.22 50.34 -22.06
CA ILE A 4 -25.22 49.16 -21.18
C ILE A 4 -26.51 48.40 -21.51
N THR A 5 -26.37 47.21 -22.05
CA THR A 5 -27.50 46.33 -22.33
C THR A 5 -28.01 45.73 -21.02
N CYS A 6 -29.11 46.27 -20.51
CA CYS A 6 -29.86 45.67 -19.41
C CYS A 6 -30.98 44.79 -19.97
N LEU A 7 -31.20 43.63 -19.35
CA LEU A 7 -32.20 42.66 -19.80
C LEU A 7 -32.94 42.11 -18.57
N ASP A 8 -34.24 42.36 -18.49
CA ASP A 8 -35.10 41.80 -17.45
C ASP A 8 -35.72 40.50 -17.92
N LEU A 9 -35.22 39.38 -17.39
CA LEU A 9 -35.68 38.04 -17.73
C LEU A 9 -36.57 37.47 -16.63
N ILE A 10 -37.74 36.95 -17.02
CA ILE A 10 -38.68 36.25 -16.13
C ILE A 10 -38.88 34.83 -16.66
N ILE A 11 -38.70 33.83 -15.79
CA ILE A 11 -38.88 32.41 -16.14
C ILE A 11 -40.39 32.10 -16.21
N ARG A 12 -40.82 31.46 -17.29
CA ARG A 12 -42.22 31.00 -17.47
C ARG A 12 -42.34 29.48 -17.34
N ARG A 13 -42.45 28.75 -18.44
CA ARG A 13 -42.54 27.28 -18.41
C ARG A 13 -41.17 26.67 -18.70
N SER A 14 -40.78 25.66 -17.92
CA SER A 14 -39.59 24.86 -18.19
C SER A 14 -39.97 23.47 -18.70
N LYS A 15 -39.15 22.93 -19.60
CA LYS A 15 -39.20 21.53 -20.02
C LYS A 15 -37.81 20.96 -19.84
N LEU A 16 -37.60 20.30 -18.71
CA LEU A 16 -36.33 19.64 -18.43
C LEU A 16 -36.21 18.39 -19.31
N ALA A 17 -34.97 18.06 -19.66
CA ALA A 17 -34.67 16.82 -20.35
C ALA A 17 -34.98 15.62 -19.43
N SER A 18 -35.30 14.47 -20.03
CA SER A 18 -35.37 13.22 -19.28
C SER A 18 -33.97 12.81 -18.79
N ASP A 19 -33.93 12.09 -17.68
CA ASP A 19 -32.68 11.67 -17.04
C ASP A 19 -31.75 10.88 -17.98
N ASP A 20 -32.33 10.05 -18.86
CA ASP A 20 -31.56 9.27 -19.83
C ASP A 20 -30.91 10.14 -20.90
N PHE A 21 -31.61 11.19 -21.36
CA PHE A 21 -31.06 12.13 -22.33
C PHE A 21 -29.98 13.01 -21.69
N TYR A 22 -30.20 13.43 -20.45
CA TYR A 22 -29.24 14.21 -19.68
C TYR A 22 -27.92 13.43 -19.46
N LYS A 23 -28.00 12.15 -19.06
CA LYS A 23 -26.82 11.27 -18.88
C LYS A 23 -26.05 11.05 -20.18
N LYS A 24 -26.75 10.90 -21.32
CA LYS A 24 -26.13 10.68 -22.63
C LYS A 24 -25.37 11.91 -23.11
N THR A 25 -25.98 13.09 -23.02
CA THR A 25 -25.38 14.35 -23.47
C THR A 25 -24.17 14.75 -22.65
N LEU A 26 -24.16 14.44 -21.35
CA LEU A 26 -23.04 14.72 -20.45
C LEU A 26 -21.93 13.67 -20.44
N LYS A 27 -22.01 12.64 -21.29
CA LYS A 27 -20.99 11.60 -21.37
C LYS A 27 -19.71 12.15 -22.01
N GLN A 28 -18.66 12.31 -21.20
CA GLN A 28 -17.34 12.65 -21.72
C GLN A 28 -16.71 11.47 -22.49
N PRO A 29 -15.97 11.74 -23.58
CA PRO A 29 -15.29 10.70 -24.33
C PRO A 29 -14.18 10.05 -23.49
N ILE A 30 -13.97 8.76 -23.74
CA ILE A 30 -13.08 7.91 -22.94
C ILE A 30 -11.61 8.36 -23.05
N ALA A 31 -11.24 8.93 -24.20
CA ALA A 31 -9.88 9.44 -24.43
C ALA A 31 -9.54 10.65 -23.54
N ILE A 32 -10.53 11.51 -23.24
CA ILE A 32 -10.33 12.68 -22.36
C ILE A 32 -10.32 12.25 -20.90
N LYS A 33 -11.14 11.24 -20.55
CA LYS A 33 -11.26 10.72 -19.19
C LYS A 33 -10.50 9.40 -19.04
N GLU A 34 -9.18 9.50 -18.94
CA GLU A 34 -8.33 8.32 -18.74
C GLU A 34 -8.71 7.56 -17.45
N LYS A 35 -8.91 6.25 -17.59
CA LYS A 35 -9.17 5.37 -16.45
C LYS A 35 -7.86 5.15 -15.70
N LYS A 36 -7.84 5.52 -14.42
CA LYS A 36 -6.70 5.25 -13.53
C LYS A 36 -6.61 3.75 -13.26
N VAL A 37 -5.48 3.14 -13.62
CA VAL A 37 -5.16 1.75 -13.28
C VAL A 37 -4.43 1.74 -11.93
N LYS A 38 -4.91 0.97 -10.95
CA LYS A 38 -4.30 0.90 -9.62
C LYS A 38 -2.86 0.39 -9.71
N ASN A 39 -1.98 0.96 -8.90
CA ASN A 39 -0.56 0.59 -8.81
C ASN A 39 0.28 0.80 -10.08
N VAL A 40 -0.24 1.51 -11.10
CA VAL A 40 0.53 1.92 -12.29
C VAL A 40 0.57 3.44 -12.34
N ILE A 41 1.76 4.01 -12.43
CA ILE A 41 1.99 5.46 -12.50
C ILE A 41 2.81 5.76 -13.76
N THR A 42 2.44 6.81 -14.47
CA THR A 42 3.19 7.33 -15.61
C THR A 42 3.99 8.55 -15.15
N ASN A 43 5.30 8.53 -15.37
CA ASN A 43 6.17 9.67 -15.08
C ASN A 43 6.02 10.77 -16.14
N GLU A 44 6.52 11.97 -15.84
CA GLU A 44 6.53 13.12 -16.77
C GLU A 44 7.29 12.82 -18.07
N LEU A 45 8.27 11.90 -18.02
CA LEU A 45 9.02 11.42 -19.18
C LEU A 45 8.33 10.26 -19.94
N GLY A 46 7.09 9.92 -19.60
CA GLY A 46 6.29 8.89 -20.29
C GLY A 46 6.58 7.43 -19.91
N THR A 47 7.52 7.17 -18.99
CA THR A 47 7.79 5.82 -18.49
C THR A 47 6.69 5.35 -17.54
N LYS A 48 6.25 4.10 -17.66
CA LYS A 48 5.25 3.49 -16.75
C LYS A 48 5.96 2.69 -15.67
N MET A 49 5.62 2.96 -14.41
CA MET A 49 6.13 2.24 -13.23
C MET A 49 4.99 1.52 -12.50
N GLY A 50 5.27 0.30 -12.04
CA GLY A 50 4.36 -0.50 -11.21
C GLY A 50 4.80 -0.52 -9.75
N ARG A 51 3.87 -0.33 -8.80
CA ARG A 51 4.17 -0.50 -7.37
C ARG A 51 3.85 -1.92 -6.91
N ILE A 52 4.87 -2.60 -6.37
CA ILE A 52 4.73 -3.89 -5.68
C ILE A 52 4.62 -3.62 -4.18
N HIS A 53 3.53 -4.04 -3.56
CA HIS A 53 3.34 -3.93 -2.11
C HIS A 53 3.77 -5.24 -1.46
N MET A 54 5.00 -5.28 -0.95
CA MET A 54 5.52 -6.44 -0.23
C MET A 54 4.90 -6.50 1.17
N GLU A 55 4.44 -7.68 1.57
CA GLU A 55 3.98 -7.93 2.93
C GLU A 55 5.16 -8.04 3.90
N LYS A 56 4.89 -7.82 5.19
CA LYS A 56 5.88 -8.02 6.25
C LYS A 56 6.18 -9.51 6.39
N GLN A 57 7.42 -9.92 6.11
CA GLN A 57 7.86 -11.30 6.30
C GLN A 57 8.25 -11.55 7.76
N ASP A 58 7.52 -12.45 8.44
CA ASP A 58 7.88 -12.90 9.80
C ASP A 58 8.81 -14.12 9.73
N PHE A 59 10.02 -13.99 10.29
CA PHE A 59 11.03 -15.05 10.31
C PHE A 59 11.03 -15.86 11.61
N ASN A 60 10.20 -15.50 12.59
CA ASN A 60 10.15 -16.22 13.87
C ASN A 60 9.63 -17.65 13.71
N GLN A 61 8.82 -17.90 12.68
CA GLN A 61 8.34 -19.24 12.33
C GLN A 61 9.38 -20.05 11.54
N LEU A 62 10.45 -19.41 11.05
CA LEU A 62 11.44 -20.07 10.21
C LEU A 62 12.42 -20.87 11.09
N GLN A 63 12.09 -22.13 11.35
CA GLN A 63 13.04 -23.05 11.97
C GLN A 63 14.08 -23.52 10.94
N THR A 64 15.32 -23.13 11.14
CA THR A 64 16.45 -23.62 10.32
C THR A 64 16.82 -25.05 10.71
N ARG A 65 17.30 -25.83 9.73
CA ARG A 65 17.80 -27.19 10.00
C ARG A 65 19.03 -27.10 10.90
N LYS A 66 19.02 -27.82 12.04
CA LYS A 66 20.19 -27.90 12.91
C LYS A 66 21.28 -28.79 12.30
N MET A 67 22.29 -28.16 11.70
CA MET A 67 23.50 -28.86 11.24
C MET A 67 24.22 -29.54 12.41
N LYS A 68 25.09 -30.52 12.11
CA LYS A 68 25.85 -31.26 13.13
C LYS A 68 26.62 -30.35 14.08
N GLY A 69 27.21 -29.25 13.59
CA GLY A 69 27.93 -28.28 14.42
C GLY A 69 27.05 -27.40 15.32
N LEU A 70 25.75 -27.29 15.05
CA LEU A 70 24.79 -26.54 15.88
C LEU A 70 24.05 -27.43 16.88
N LYS A 71 24.31 -28.74 16.88
CA LYS A 71 23.79 -29.65 17.89
C LYS A 71 24.66 -29.51 19.14
N ARG A 72 24.02 -29.29 20.29
CA ARG A 72 24.72 -29.26 21.58
C ARG A 72 25.30 -30.65 21.85
N ASN A 73 26.60 -30.71 22.08
CA ASN A 73 27.26 -31.92 22.57
C ASN A 73 27.13 -31.92 24.09
N LEU A 74 26.25 -32.77 24.62
CA LEU A 74 25.97 -32.92 26.06
C LEU A 74 27.25 -33.13 26.91
N ILE A 75 28.33 -33.62 26.29
CA ILE A 75 29.59 -33.93 26.98
C ILE A 75 30.36 -32.65 27.36
N ILE A 76 30.36 -31.61 26.52
CA ILE A 76 31.19 -30.41 26.71
C ILE A 76 30.49 -29.38 27.62
N ASP A 77 29.16 -29.31 27.55
CA ASP A 77 28.35 -28.34 28.33
C ASP A 77 28.30 -28.69 29.83
N ASN A 78 28.43 -29.97 30.19
CA ASN A 78 28.42 -30.44 31.58
C ASN A 78 29.67 -29.99 32.35
N GLU A 79 30.86 -29.97 31.74
CA GLU A 79 32.09 -29.48 32.39
C GLU A 79 32.04 -27.98 32.68
N GLN A 80 31.48 -27.18 31.76
CA GLN A 80 31.38 -25.74 31.92
C GLN A 80 30.32 -25.31 32.94
N THR A 81 29.24 -26.09 33.10
CA THR A 81 28.19 -25.83 34.09
C THR A 81 28.56 -26.29 35.50
N LEU A 82 29.32 -27.39 35.62
CA LEU A 82 29.92 -27.85 36.89
C LEU A 82 30.93 -26.85 37.47
N GLY A 83 31.73 -26.19 36.62
CA GLY A 83 32.71 -25.18 37.06
C GLY A 83 32.07 -23.88 37.58
N LYS A 84 30.91 -23.47 37.04
CA LYS A 84 30.18 -22.28 37.52
C LYS A 84 29.49 -22.52 38.86
N ARG A 85 28.91 -23.72 39.09
CA ARG A 85 28.31 -24.10 40.38
C ARG A 85 29.34 -24.12 41.51
N LYS A 86 30.50 -24.76 41.30
CA LYS A 86 31.59 -24.81 42.29
C LYS A 86 32.12 -23.42 42.72
N LYS A 87 32.07 -22.43 41.81
CA LYS A 87 32.54 -21.06 42.09
C LYS A 87 31.54 -20.23 42.91
N ILE A 88 30.25 -20.57 42.86
CA ILE A 88 29.18 -19.93 43.65
C ILE A 88 29.21 -20.45 45.08
N ASP A 89 29.49 -21.75 45.27
CA ASP A 89 29.58 -22.38 46.59
C ASP A 89 30.83 -21.94 47.38
N SER A 90 31.86 -21.41 46.71
CA SER A 90 33.09 -20.88 47.34
C SER A 90 33.03 -19.39 47.72
N ILE A 91 31.91 -18.71 47.46
CA ILE A 91 31.73 -17.26 47.72
C ILE A 91 30.87 -17.00 48.97
N ASN A 92 30.27 -18.03 49.56
CA ASN A 92 29.62 -17.99 50.89
C ASN A 92 30.54 -18.58 51.96
#